data_AF-A0A2S1JA18-F1
#
_entry.id   AF-A0A2S1JA18-F1
#
_cell.length_a   1.000
_cell.length_b   1.000
_cell.length_c   1.000
_cell.angle_alpha   90.00
_cell.angle_beta   90.00
_cell.angle_gamma   90.00
#
_symmetry.space_group_name_H-M   'P 1'
#
loop_
_entity.id
_entity.type
_entity.pdbx_description
1 polymer ?
#
loop_
_entity_poly.entity_id
_entity_poly.type
_entity_poly.pdbx_seq_one_letter_code
_entity_poly.pdbx_strand_id
1 'polypeptide(L)'
;MYGHPPEPCYSNAAVEKLSLPTQDSRDIIAAACRALNHVWREGYRYMKAGVMLADFTPSGIAQPGLFDEIQPRKNSEKLMKTLDELNQSGKGKVWFAGRGTAPEWQMKREMLSQCYTTKW
;
A
#
# COMPACT_ATOMS: atom_id res chain seq x y z
N MET A 1 21.45 2.78 37.99
CA MET A 1 20.17 2.69 37.28
C MET A 1 20.15 3.79 36.22
N TYR A 2 20.59 3.52 34.99
CA TYR A 2 20.58 4.51 33.90
C TYR A 2 19.45 4.16 32.94
N GLY A 3 18.30 4.79 33.12
CA GLY A 3 17.21 4.73 32.17
C GLY A 3 17.47 5.72 31.04
N HIS A 4 17.53 5.24 29.80
CA HIS A 4 17.47 6.10 28.62
C HIS A 4 16.25 7.03 28.75
N PRO A 5 16.36 8.34 28.47
CA PRO A 5 15.19 9.19 28.42
C PRO A 5 14.21 8.64 27.38
N PRO A 6 12.88 8.69 27.64
CA PRO A 6 11.89 8.15 26.71
C PRO A 6 11.99 8.86 25.37
N GLU A 7 12.15 8.09 24.29
CA GLU A 7 12.15 8.64 22.94
C GLU A 7 10.78 9.30 22.65
N PRO A 8 10.75 10.47 22.00
CA PRO A 8 9.50 11.15 21.71
C PRO A 8 8.64 10.35 20.73
N CYS A 9 7.41 10.02 21.14
CA CYS A 9 6.44 9.30 20.32
C CYS A 9 5.65 10.25 19.41
N TYR A 10 5.37 9.81 18.19
CA TYR A 10 4.53 10.54 17.23
C TYR A 10 3.53 9.62 16.55
N SER A 11 2.30 10.10 16.41
CA SER A 11 1.20 9.40 15.73
C SER A 11 0.35 10.43 15.00
N ASN A 12 0.05 10.18 13.73
CA ASN A 12 -0.79 11.02 12.90
C ASN A 12 -1.36 10.21 11.72
N ALA A 13 -2.35 10.76 11.03
CA ALA A 13 -2.95 10.19 9.83
C ALA A 13 -3.27 11.29 8.81
N ALA A 14 -3.18 10.95 7.52
CA ALA A 14 -3.64 11.78 6.42
C ALA A 14 -4.47 10.93 5.45
N VAL A 15 -5.41 11.59 4.77
CA VAL A 15 -6.32 10.99 3.80
C VAL A 15 -6.08 11.67 2.45
N GLU A 16 -5.90 10.86 1.41
CA GLU A 16 -5.79 11.32 0.03
C GLU A 16 -6.99 10.81 -0.75
N LYS A 17 -7.72 11.72 -1.39
CA LYS A 17 -8.81 11.35 -2.29
C LYS A 17 -8.23 11.11 -3.69
N LEU A 18 -8.55 9.95 -4.26
CA LEU A 18 -8.24 9.66 -5.65
C LEU A 18 -9.29 10.31 -6.54
N SER A 19 -8.86 10.97 -7.62
CA SER A 19 -9.77 11.63 -8.57
C SER A 19 -10.67 10.64 -9.30
N LEU A 20 -10.20 9.41 -9.47
CA LEU A 20 -10.93 8.31 -10.10
C LEU A 20 -10.78 7.05 -9.24
N PRO A 21 -11.79 6.17 -9.20
CA PRO A 21 -11.61 4.83 -8.72
C PRO A 21 -10.52 4.11 -9.53
N THR A 22 -9.55 3.51 -8.85
CA THR A 22 -8.42 2.82 -9.50
C THR A 22 -8.04 1.55 -8.76
N GLN A 23 -7.64 0.55 -9.53
CA GLN A 23 -7.01 -0.68 -9.06
C GLN A 23 -5.51 -0.71 -9.41
N ASP A 24 -4.98 0.39 -9.95
CA ASP A 24 -3.56 0.49 -10.31
C ASP A 24 -2.72 0.76 -9.07
N SER A 25 -1.89 -0.22 -8.70
CA SER A 25 -0.98 -0.09 -7.55
C SER A 25 -0.07 1.14 -7.66
N ARG A 26 0.26 1.61 -8.88
CA ARG A 26 1.11 2.80 -9.06
C ARG A 26 0.44 4.07 -8.57
N ASP A 27 -0.85 4.22 -8.81
CA ASP A 27 -1.62 5.39 -8.39
C ASP A 27 -1.87 5.35 -6.88
N ILE A 28 -2.13 4.16 -6.34
CA ILE A 28 -2.27 3.93 -4.89
C ILE A 28 -0.97 4.24 -4.15
N ILE A 29 0.18 3.75 -4.64
CA ILE A 29 1.50 4.04 -4.05
C ILE A 29 1.78 5.55 -4.09
N ALA A 30 1.49 6.22 -5.21
CA ALA A 30 1.70 7.65 -5.32
C ALA A 30 0.85 8.44 -4.32
N ALA A 31 -0.42 8.06 -4.12
CA ALA A 31 -1.28 8.66 -3.10
C ALA A 31 -0.77 8.38 -1.68
N ALA A 32 -0.37 7.14 -1.38
CA ALA A 32 0.20 6.80 -0.09
C ALA A 32 1.46 7.62 0.24
N CYS A 33 2.34 7.86 -0.76
CA CYS A 33 3.51 8.72 -0.59
C CYS A 33 3.12 10.19 -0.33
N ARG A 34 2.10 10.72 -1.01
CA ARG A 34 1.59 12.09 -0.73
C ARG A 34 1.02 12.19 0.69
N ALA A 35 0.19 11.24 1.10
CA ALA A 35 -0.33 11.17 2.46
C ALA A 35 0.81 11.10 3.50
N LEU A 36 1.83 10.28 3.25
CA LEU A 36 2.99 10.17 4.11
C LEU A 36 3.73 11.49 4.25
N ASN A 37 3.94 12.22 3.14
CA ASN A 37 4.60 13.53 3.17
C ASN A 37 3.84 14.55 4.02
N HIS A 38 2.50 14.48 4.08
CA HIS A 38 1.69 15.35 4.94
C HIS A 38 1.83 15.06 6.43
N VAL A 39 2.09 13.80 6.81
CA VAL A 39 2.27 13.40 8.22
C VAL A 39 3.74 13.22 8.60
N TRP A 40 4.67 13.47 7.67
CA TRP A 40 6.08 13.33 7.94
C TRP A 40 6.57 14.46 8.84
N ARG A 41 7.34 14.09 9.86
CA ARG A 41 7.95 15.00 10.82
C ARG A 41 9.37 14.56 11.12
N GLU A 42 10.32 15.41 10.77
CA GLU A 42 11.72 15.20 11.07
C GLU A 42 11.96 15.10 12.59
N GLY A 43 12.97 14.34 12.98
CA GLY A 43 13.34 14.13 14.39
C GLY A 43 12.55 13.05 15.11
N TYR A 44 11.58 12.38 14.45
CA TYR A 44 10.83 11.27 15.03
C TYR A 44 11.15 9.95 14.34
N ARG A 45 11.32 8.89 15.14
CA ARG A 45 11.42 7.52 14.65
C ARG A 45 10.01 6.94 14.51
N TYR A 46 9.65 6.57 13.29
CA TYR A 46 8.36 5.94 13.01
C TYR A 46 8.42 4.45 13.34
N MET A 47 7.56 3.99 14.26
CA MET A 47 7.50 2.59 14.66
C MET A 47 6.73 1.73 13.65
N LYS A 48 5.65 2.28 13.08
CA LYS A 48 4.78 1.61 12.11
C LYS A 48 4.02 2.65 11.29
N ALA A 49 3.73 2.31 10.04
CA ALA A 49 2.75 2.98 9.20
C ALA A 49 1.81 1.94 8.57
N GLY A 50 0.61 2.36 8.19
CA GLY A 50 -0.36 1.52 7.49
C GLY A 50 -1.12 2.35 6.45
N VAL A 51 -1.55 1.69 5.38
CA VAL A 51 -2.40 2.29 4.34
C VAL A 51 -3.75 1.59 4.40
N MET A 52 -4.82 2.38 4.39
CA MET A 52 -6.20 1.89 4.34
C MET A 52 -6.85 2.41 3.08
N LEU A 53 -7.45 1.51 2.30
CA LEU A 53 -8.26 1.87 1.15
C LEU A 53 -9.73 1.88 1.59
N ALA A 54 -10.47 2.90 1.16
CA ALA A 54 -11.88 3.09 1.45
C ALA A 54 -12.62 3.49 0.16
N ASP A 55 -13.95 3.47 0.22
CA ASP A 55 -14.83 3.87 -0.90
C ASP A 55 -14.64 3.00 -2.17
N PHE A 56 -14.89 1.70 -2.02
CA PHE A 56 -14.77 0.73 -3.11
C PHE A 56 -15.98 0.78 -4.04
N THR A 57 -15.72 0.87 -5.35
CA THR A 57 -16.74 0.82 -6.40
C THR A 57 -16.63 -0.48 -7.20
N PRO A 58 -17.74 -1.07 -7.69
CA PRO A 58 -17.69 -2.21 -8.60
C PRO A 58 -16.89 -1.88 -9.87
N SER A 59 -16.12 -2.85 -10.37
CA SER A 59 -15.37 -2.74 -11.62
C SER A 59 -16.30 -2.50 -12.81
N GLY A 60 -15.94 -1.57 -13.71
CA GLY A 60 -16.66 -1.32 -14.96
C GLY A 60 -17.79 -0.28 -14.89
N ILE A 61 -18.09 0.28 -13.72
CA ILE A 61 -19.14 1.31 -13.53
C ILE A 61 -18.54 2.74 -13.45
N ALA A 62 -17.21 2.88 -13.46
CA ALA A 62 -16.57 4.19 -13.42
C ALA A 62 -16.60 4.86 -14.80
N GLN A 63 -17.64 5.67 -15.05
CA GLN A 63 -17.59 6.66 -16.13
C GLN A 63 -16.77 7.86 -15.66
N PRO A 64 -15.64 8.20 -16.31
CA PRO A 64 -14.97 9.46 -16.05
C PRO A 64 -15.90 10.61 -16.42
N GLY A 65 -15.83 11.71 -15.67
CA GLY A 65 -16.56 12.93 -15.98
C GLY A 65 -16.17 13.45 -17.36
N LEU A 66 -17.11 14.11 -18.04
CA LEU A 66 -16.91 14.64 -19.40
C LEU A 66 -15.71 15.61 -19.52
N PHE A 67 -15.33 16.23 -18.40
CA PHE A 67 -14.21 17.18 -18.30
C PHE A 67 -13.07 16.66 -17.41
N ASP A 68 -13.07 15.37 -17.06
CA ASP A 68 -11.96 14.81 -16.30
C ASP A 68 -10.73 14.72 -17.21
N GLU A 69 -9.77 15.60 -16.98
CA GLU A 69 -8.48 15.60 -17.69
C GLU A 69 -7.65 14.36 -17.36
N ILE A 70 -7.89 13.78 -16.19
CA ILE A 70 -7.24 12.56 -15.73
C ILE A 70 -8.02 11.40 -16.31
N GLN A 71 -7.38 10.59 -17.16
CA GLN A 71 -7.92 9.31 -17.59
C GLN A 71 -7.18 8.15 -16.92
N PRO A 72 -7.83 6.98 -16.76
CA PRO A 72 -7.15 5.77 -16.34
C PRO A 72 -5.93 5.50 -17.23
N ARG A 73 -4.81 5.07 -16.64
CA ARG A 73 -3.61 4.77 -17.41
C ARG A 73 -3.91 3.71 -18.47
N LYS A 74 -3.46 3.96 -19.70
CA LYS A 74 -3.61 3.00 -20.80
C LYS A 74 -3.03 1.64 -20.40
N ASN A 75 -3.77 0.57 -20.67
CA ASN A 75 -3.43 -0.82 -20.35
C ASN A 75 -3.24 -1.13 -18.85
N SER A 76 -3.71 -0.27 -17.94
CA SER A 76 -3.58 -0.48 -16.50
C SER A 76 -4.16 -1.82 -16.04
N GLU A 77 -5.39 -2.14 -16.44
CA GLU A 77 -6.07 -3.39 -16.07
C GLU A 77 -5.29 -4.63 -16.52
N LYS A 78 -4.86 -4.66 -17.79
CA LYS A 78 -4.06 -5.78 -18.32
C LYS A 78 -2.75 -5.93 -17.55
N LEU A 79 -2.06 -4.82 -17.26
CA LEU A 79 -0.82 -4.83 -16.50
C LEU A 79 -1.03 -5.37 -15.08
N MET A 80 -2.02 -4.85 -14.34
CA MET A 80 -2.31 -5.30 -12.98
C MET A 80 -2.65 -6.79 -12.95
N LYS A 81 -3.48 -7.25 -13.90
CA LYS A 81 -3.79 -8.67 -14.06
C LYS A 81 -2.55 -9.53 -14.29
N THR A 82 -1.66 -9.12 -15.19
CA THR A 82 -0.41 -9.85 -15.46
C THR A 82 0.52 -9.88 -14.24
N LEU A 83 0.60 -8.78 -13.48
CA LEU A 83 1.38 -8.73 -12.24
C LEU A 83 0.80 -9.70 -11.19
N ASP A 84 -0.52 -9.74 -11.06
CA ASP A 84 -1.21 -10.63 -10.13
C ASP A 84 -1.02 -12.10 -10.52
N GLU A 85 -1.21 -12.44 -11.80
CA GLU A 85 -0.95 -13.79 -12.33
C GLU A 85 0.49 -14.23 -12.06
N LEU A 86 1.46 -13.35 -12.31
CA LEU A 86 2.87 -13.63 -12.05
C LEU A 86 3.13 -13.87 -10.56
N ASN A 87 2.59 -13.01 -9.69
CA ASN A 87 2.74 -13.13 -8.23
C ASN A 87 2.03 -14.36 -7.65
N GLN A 88 0.97 -14.85 -8.29
CA GLN A 88 0.21 -16.05 -7.89
C GLN A 88 0.81 -17.34 -8.49
N SER A 89 1.60 -17.24 -9.57
CA SER A 89 2.17 -18.40 -10.27
C SER A 89 3.16 -19.24 -9.44
N GLY A 90 3.67 -18.69 -8.32
CA GLY A 90 4.66 -19.36 -7.47
C GLY A 90 6.07 -19.44 -8.05
N LYS A 91 6.29 -19.00 -9.30
CA LYS A 91 7.60 -19.03 -9.99
C LYS A 91 8.50 -17.85 -9.65
N GLY A 92 7.98 -16.89 -8.90
CA GLY A 92 8.66 -15.66 -8.51
C GLY A 92 7.65 -14.62 -8.05
N LYS A 93 8.10 -13.60 -7.34
CA LYS A 93 7.28 -12.43 -7.01
C LYS A 93 7.89 -11.21 -7.68
N VAL A 94 7.04 -10.32 -8.15
CA VAL A 94 7.41 -9.00 -8.64
C VAL A 94 6.86 -7.95 -7.69
N TRP A 95 7.65 -6.90 -7.49
CA TRP A 95 7.28 -5.79 -6.63
C TRP A 95 7.81 -4.49 -7.22
N PHE A 96 7.20 -3.38 -6.83
CA PHE A 96 7.68 -2.06 -7.22
C PHE A 96 9.03 -1.76 -6.56
N ALA A 97 9.94 -1.15 -7.31
CA ALA A 97 11.31 -0.88 -6.86
C ALA A 97 11.38 -0.08 -5.55
N GLY A 98 10.40 0.79 -5.27
CA GLY A 98 10.32 1.57 -4.04
C GLY A 98 10.18 0.74 -2.75
N ARG A 99 9.89 -0.56 -2.86
CA ARG A 99 9.88 -1.50 -1.73
C ARG A 99 11.29 -1.89 -1.25
N GLY A 100 12.31 -1.74 -2.09
CA GLY A 100 13.64 -2.34 -1.89
C GLY A 100 13.69 -3.83 -2.26
N THR A 101 14.89 -4.38 -2.39
CA THR A 101 15.15 -5.77 -2.83
C THR A 101 15.31 -6.75 -1.67
N ALA A 102 15.54 -6.26 -0.44
CA ALA A 102 15.67 -7.05 0.77
C ALA A 102 14.79 -6.46 1.88
N PRO A 103 13.77 -7.17 2.39
CA PRO A 103 13.09 -6.75 3.59
C PRO A 103 14.00 -7.05 4.80
N GLU A 104 14.66 -6.02 5.34
CA GLU A 104 15.36 -6.12 6.63
C GLU A 104 14.38 -6.49 7.76
N TRP A 105 13.11 -6.11 7.60
CA TRP A 105 12.05 -6.39 8.54
C TRP A 105 11.06 -7.40 7.96
N GLN A 106 11.06 -8.61 8.53
CA GLN A 106 10.02 -9.61 8.29
C GLN A 106 9.15 -9.72 9.55
N MET A 107 7.83 -9.86 9.35
CA MET A 107 6.93 -10.20 10.45
C MET A 107 7.43 -11.47 11.15
N LYS A 108 7.70 -11.37 12.45
CA LYS A 108 8.11 -12.50 13.30
C LYS A 108 6.90 -13.42 13.49
N ARG A 109 6.73 -14.36 12.57
CA ARG A 109 5.59 -15.28 12.45
C ARG A 109 5.71 -16.56 13.28
N GLU A 110 6.61 -16.59 14.25
CA GLU A 110 6.87 -17.75 15.11
C GLU A 110 5.66 -18.16 15.95
N MET A 111 4.70 -17.24 16.15
CA MET A 111 3.47 -17.46 16.93
C MET A 111 2.21 -17.56 16.06
N LEU A 112 2.35 -17.73 14.73
CA LEU A 112 1.18 -17.94 13.85
C LEU A 112 0.62 -19.34 14.10
N SER A 113 -0.66 -19.44 14.47
CA SER A 113 -1.35 -20.73 14.55
C SER A 113 -1.42 -21.35 13.15
N GLN A 114 -1.36 -22.68 13.06
CA GLN A 114 -1.22 -23.39 11.77
C GLN A 114 -2.47 -23.36 10.87
N CYS A 115 -3.44 -22.46 11.09
CA CYS A 115 -4.65 -22.32 10.27
C CYS A 115 -5.36 -23.65 9.95
N TYR A 116 -5.37 -24.60 10.89
CA TYR A 116 -5.88 -25.97 10.66
C TYR A 116 -7.38 -26.03 10.29
N THR A 117 -8.13 -24.95 10.50
CA THR A 117 -9.59 -24.91 10.28
C THR A 117 -10.02 -24.01 9.12
N THR A 118 -9.08 -23.39 8.41
CA THR A 118 -9.37 -22.37 7.37
C THR A 118 -8.63 -22.59 6.05
N LYS A 119 -7.91 -23.71 5.90
CA LYS A 119 -7.34 -24.18 4.63
C LYS A 119 -8.01 -25.50 4.23
N TRP A 120 -8.82 -25.48 3.16
CA TRP A 120 -9.40 -26.64 2.48
C TRP A 120 -8.84 -26.69 1.06
#